data_AF-A0A1B9BIQ8-F1
#
_entry.id   AF-A0A1B9BIQ8-F1
#
_cell.length_a   1.000
_cell.length_b   1.000
_cell.length_c   1.000
_cell.angle_alpha   90.00
_cell.angle_beta   90.00
_cell.angle_gamma   90.00
#
_symmetry.space_group_name_H-M   'P 1'
#
loop_
_entity.id
_entity.type
_entity.pdbx_description
1 polymer ?
#
loop_
_entity_poly.entity_id
_entity_poly.type
_entity_poly.pdbx_seq_one_letter_code
_entity_poly.pdbx_strand_id
1 'polypeptide(L)'
;MKLDLTIFELGKLLKKIEDKYDLNILVKLALSGGWATITGNANVLKYPNDSNCGCNGKDNIIDISVEHDGNEHGSVIKITGAKDKKFDIDISSTRYKELRPNNLTVNKIKINENESKLRIDENIIFTIGASVDDIKELIEN
;
A
#
# COMPACT_ATOMS: atom_id res chain seq x y z
N MET A 1 -1.65 4.60 -12.86
CA MET A 1 -3.09 4.31 -12.90
C MET A 1 -3.71 4.90 -11.67
N LYS A 2 -4.85 5.60 -11.79
CA LYS A 2 -5.54 6.21 -10.66
C LYS A 2 -6.91 5.57 -10.44
N LEU A 3 -7.28 5.38 -9.19
CA LEU A 3 -8.56 4.79 -8.78
C LEU A 3 -9.13 5.55 -7.58
N ASP A 4 -10.45 5.63 -7.51
CA ASP A 4 -11.15 6.08 -6.30
C ASP A 4 -11.86 4.89 -5.67
N LEU A 5 -11.31 4.37 -4.56
CA LEU A 5 -11.81 3.15 -3.92
C LEU A 5 -12.47 3.43 -2.58
N THR A 6 -13.60 2.79 -2.32
CA THR A 6 -14.17 2.67 -0.97
C THR A 6 -13.29 1.78 -0.08
N ILE A 7 -13.50 1.81 1.23
CA ILE A 7 -12.76 0.93 2.16
C ILE A 7 -12.93 -0.57 1.85
N PHE A 8 -14.10 -0.96 1.35
CA PHE A 8 -14.39 -2.35 0.96
C PHE A 8 -13.60 -2.76 -0.28
N GLU A 9 -13.59 -1.89 -1.31
CA GLU A 9 -12.85 -2.13 -2.55
C GLU A 9 -11.34 -2.11 -2.30
N LEU A 10 -10.86 -1.18 -1.49
CA LEU A 10 -9.45 -1.10 -1.09
C LEU A 10 -9.01 -2.34 -0.32
N GLY A 11 -9.81 -2.79 0.65
CA GLY A 11 -9.52 -4.01 1.43
C GLY A 11 -9.44 -5.25 0.56
N LYS A 12 -10.40 -5.42 -0.37
CA LYS A 12 -10.40 -6.52 -1.35
C LYS A 12 -9.18 -6.45 -2.27
N LEU A 13 -8.81 -5.27 -2.75
CA LEU A 13 -7.65 -5.07 -3.62
C LEU A 13 -6.35 -5.44 -2.90
N LEU A 14 -6.12 -4.89 -1.70
CA LEU A 14 -4.92 -5.17 -0.92
C LEU A 14 -4.79 -6.68 -0.64
N LYS A 15 -5.91 -7.35 -0.30
CA LYS A 15 -5.90 -8.80 -0.07
C LYS A 15 -5.56 -9.60 -1.34
N LYS A 16 -6.20 -9.25 -2.47
CA LYS A 16 -5.91 -9.90 -3.77
C LYS A 16 -4.43 -9.79 -4.17
N ILE A 17 -3.80 -8.65 -3.88
CA ILE A 17 -2.38 -8.44 -4.18
C ILE A 17 -1.52 -9.27 -3.22
N GLU A 18 -1.79 -9.21 -1.90
CA GLU A 18 -1.08 -9.98 -0.87
C GLU A 18 -1.10 -11.50 -1.16
N ASP A 19 -2.22 -12.04 -1.63
CA ASP A 19 -2.35 -13.46 -1.94
C ASP A 19 -1.42 -13.93 -3.08
N LYS A 20 -0.86 -13.00 -3.87
CA LYS A 20 0.02 -13.31 -5.01
C LYS A 20 1.42 -12.75 -4.89
N TYR A 21 1.60 -11.64 -4.16
CA TYR A 21 2.84 -10.88 -4.11
C TYR A 21 3.11 -10.40 -2.70
N ASP A 22 4.38 -10.41 -2.32
CA ASP A 22 4.82 -9.80 -1.07
C ASP A 22 4.54 -8.29 -1.09
N LEU A 23 3.98 -7.81 0.02
CA LEU A 23 3.68 -6.40 0.23
C LEU A 23 4.67 -5.82 1.23
N ASN A 24 5.36 -4.74 0.85
CA ASN A 24 6.09 -3.89 1.78
C ASN A 24 5.34 -2.57 1.93
N ILE A 25 5.17 -2.08 3.15
CA ILE A 25 4.48 -0.82 3.42
C ILE A 25 5.45 0.25 3.92
N LEU A 26 5.17 1.49 3.57
CA LEU A 26 5.67 2.70 4.22
C LEU A 26 4.47 3.57 4.58
N VAL A 27 4.31 3.84 5.86
CA VAL A 27 3.35 4.82 6.38
C VAL A 27 4.11 6.03 6.86
N LYS A 28 3.71 7.21 6.40
CA LYS A 28 4.26 8.50 6.80
C LYS A 28 3.21 9.28 7.58
N LEU A 29 3.57 9.68 8.79
CA LEU A 29 2.76 10.55 9.63
C LEU A 29 3.46 11.90 9.78
N ALA A 30 2.80 12.99 9.38
CA ALA A 30 3.30 14.33 9.61
C ALA A 30 3.24 14.69 11.10
N LEU A 31 4.31 15.32 11.60
CA LEU A 31 4.44 15.83 12.96
C LEU A 31 4.75 17.33 12.91
N SER A 32 4.48 18.06 13.99
CA SER A 32 4.69 19.52 14.03
C SER A 32 6.10 19.98 13.66
N GLY A 33 7.11 19.17 13.95
CA GLY A 33 8.52 19.43 13.61
C GLY A 33 9.12 18.51 12.54
N GLY A 34 8.35 17.63 11.89
CA GLY A 34 8.92 16.63 10.98
C GLY A 34 7.93 15.54 10.57
N TRP A 35 8.40 14.31 10.46
CA TRP A 35 7.56 13.14 10.14
C TRP A 35 8.04 11.90 10.89
N ALA A 36 7.11 11.00 11.17
CA ALA A 36 7.39 9.64 11.60
C ALA A 36 7.09 8.67 10.44
N THR A 37 7.86 7.60 10.34
CA THR A 37 7.61 6.53 9.37
C THR A 37 7.57 5.16 10.01
N ILE A 38 6.64 4.32 9.55
CA ILE A 38 6.60 2.89 9.84
C ILE A 38 6.85 2.17 8.52
N THR A 39 7.79 1.25 8.49
CA THR A 39 8.08 0.42 7.31
C THR A 39 8.19 -1.04 7.69
N GLY A 40 7.89 -1.94 6.77
CA GLY A 40 8.01 -3.38 6.99
C GLY A 40 7.23 -4.20 5.98
N ASN A 41 7.26 -5.52 6.15
CA ASN A 41 6.39 -6.43 5.43
C ASN A 41 4.96 -6.28 5.94
N ALA A 42 3.99 -6.24 5.03
CA ALA A 42 2.60 -5.93 5.33
C ALA A 42 1.69 -7.12 5.06
N ASN A 43 0.94 -7.55 6.09
CA ASN A 43 -0.03 -8.63 5.98
C ASN A 43 -1.44 -8.11 6.29
N VAL A 44 -2.43 -8.38 5.42
CA VAL A 44 -3.82 -7.96 5.65
C VAL A 44 -4.48 -8.98 6.57
N LEU A 45 -4.58 -8.63 7.85
CA LEU A 45 -5.17 -9.47 8.88
C LEU A 45 -6.70 -9.52 8.74
N LYS A 46 -7.29 -8.39 8.41
CA LYS A 46 -8.74 -8.20 8.36
C LYS A 46 -9.08 -7.09 7.38
N TYR A 47 -10.15 -7.26 6.64
CA TYR A 47 -10.73 -6.19 5.82
C TYR A 47 -12.26 -6.32 5.77
N PRO A 48 -12.98 -5.23 5.50
CA PRO A 48 -14.42 -5.25 5.36
C PRO A 48 -14.85 -6.13 4.18
N ASN A 49 -15.64 -7.16 4.43
CA ASN A 49 -16.28 -7.97 3.39
C ASN A 49 -17.81 -7.96 3.59
N ASP A 50 -18.55 -8.19 2.51
CA ASP A 50 -20.01 -8.16 2.53
C ASP A 50 -20.62 -9.30 3.39
N SER A 51 -19.83 -10.32 3.74
CA SER A 51 -20.26 -11.52 4.47
C SER A 51 -20.09 -11.47 5.99
N ASN A 52 -19.25 -10.60 6.56
CA ASN A 52 -19.00 -10.49 8.00
C ASN A 52 -19.71 -9.29 8.66
N CYS A 53 -20.93 -8.95 8.22
CA CYS A 53 -21.80 -8.04 8.97
C CYS A 53 -22.42 -8.77 10.17
N GLY A 54 -21.60 -9.05 11.19
CA GLY A 54 -22.09 -9.43 12.51
C GLY A 54 -22.98 -8.34 13.10
N CYS A 55 -24.03 -8.75 13.79
CA CYS A 55 -25.01 -7.89 14.45
C CYS A 55 -24.33 -6.75 15.22
N ASN A 56 -24.60 -5.49 14.82
CA ASN A 56 -24.24 -4.22 15.49
C ASN A 56 -23.08 -3.37 14.90
N GLY A 57 -22.82 -3.43 13.60
CA GLY A 57 -22.08 -2.35 12.92
C GLY A 57 -21.45 -2.80 11.63
N LYS A 58 -21.62 -2.02 10.55
CA LYS A 58 -20.89 -2.28 9.29
C LYS A 58 -19.40 -2.08 9.57
N ASP A 59 -18.64 -3.16 9.52
CA ASP A 59 -17.19 -3.11 9.63
C ASP A 59 -16.62 -2.24 8.50
N ASN A 60 -15.81 -1.26 8.86
CA ASN A 60 -15.24 -0.27 7.95
C ASN A 60 -13.75 -0.09 8.20
N ILE A 61 -13.09 -1.11 8.75
CA ILE A 61 -11.69 -1.07 9.15
C ILE A 61 -10.90 -2.18 8.44
N ILE A 62 -9.77 -1.79 7.84
CA ILE A 62 -8.73 -2.72 7.38
C ILE A 62 -7.65 -2.76 8.44
N ASP A 63 -7.32 -3.94 8.95
CA ASP A 63 -6.20 -4.16 9.86
C ASP A 63 -5.01 -4.75 9.09
N ILE A 64 -3.86 -4.08 9.15
CA ILE A 64 -2.63 -4.46 8.48
C ILE A 64 -1.56 -4.71 9.55
N SER A 65 -1.04 -5.93 9.62
CA SER A 65 0.19 -6.23 10.37
C SER A 65 1.38 -5.67 9.62
N VAL A 66 2.29 -5.01 10.33
CA VAL A 66 3.57 -4.54 9.79
C VAL A 66 4.70 -5.19 10.58
N GLU A 67 5.37 -6.12 9.94
CA GLU A 67 6.45 -6.93 10.51
C GLU A 67 7.81 -6.43 10.02
N HIS A 68 8.81 -6.55 10.89
CA HIS A 68 10.19 -6.18 10.59
C HIS A 68 11.07 -7.39 10.87
N ASP A 69 12.01 -7.67 9.98
CA ASP A 69 12.87 -8.86 10.02
C ASP A 69 13.40 -9.13 11.45
N GLY A 70 12.99 -10.27 12.01
CA GLY A 70 13.45 -10.76 13.32
C GLY A 70 12.62 -10.36 14.55
N ASN A 71 11.49 -9.64 14.40
CA ASN A 71 10.57 -9.33 15.50
C ASN A 71 9.20 -9.98 15.29
N GLU A 72 8.84 -10.95 16.13
CA GLU A 72 7.56 -11.67 16.12
C GLU A 72 6.35 -10.80 16.52
N HIS A 73 6.59 -9.58 17.03
CA HIS A 73 5.56 -8.63 17.43
C HIS A 73 5.57 -7.40 16.52
N GLY A 74 4.97 -7.55 15.32
CA GLY A 74 4.73 -6.44 14.40
C GLY A 74 3.76 -5.39 14.96
N SER A 75 3.69 -4.23 14.30
CA SER A 75 2.70 -3.20 14.61
C SER A 75 1.44 -3.39 13.79
N VAL A 76 0.26 -3.17 14.36
CA VAL A 76 -0.99 -3.19 13.59
C VAL A 76 -1.40 -1.76 13.20
N ILE A 77 -1.51 -1.52 11.91
CA ILE A 77 -2.03 -0.28 11.34
C ILE A 77 -3.48 -0.50 10.94
N LYS A 78 -4.35 0.43 11.37
CA LYS A 78 -5.79 0.38 11.07
C LYS A 78 -6.17 1.50 10.10
N ILE A 79 -6.71 1.14 8.95
CA ILE A 79 -7.28 2.10 7.99
C ILE A 79 -8.80 2.08 8.16
N THR A 80 -9.39 3.20 8.58
CA THR A 80 -10.83 3.31 8.81
C THR A 80 -11.48 4.16 7.72
N GLY A 81 -12.48 3.62 7.03
CA GLY A 81 -13.24 4.34 6.01
C GLY A 81 -14.43 5.09 6.58
N ALA A 82 -14.62 6.35 6.21
CA ALA A 82 -15.86 7.07 6.50
C ALA A 82 -16.97 6.70 5.49
N LYS A 83 -18.23 6.82 5.92
CA LYS A 83 -19.39 6.58 5.04
C LYS A 83 -19.34 7.50 3.82
N ASP A 84 -19.57 6.93 2.63
CA ASP A 84 -19.60 7.63 1.34
C ASP A 84 -18.31 8.39 0.99
N LYS A 85 -17.19 8.02 1.62
CA LYS A 85 -15.84 8.51 1.30
C LYS A 85 -15.05 7.45 0.56
N LYS A 86 -14.14 7.93 -0.29
CA LYS A 86 -13.21 7.14 -1.08
C LYS A 86 -11.79 7.59 -0.79
N PHE A 87 -10.84 6.69 -1.02
CA PHE A 87 -9.41 6.93 -0.97
C PHE A 87 -8.90 7.15 -2.39
N ASP A 88 -8.01 8.14 -2.57
CA ASP A 88 -7.29 8.32 -3.84
C ASP A 88 -6.16 7.29 -3.91
N ILE A 89 -6.20 6.44 -4.92
CA ILE A 89 -5.21 5.39 -5.11
C ILE A 89 -4.43 5.66 -6.38
N ASP A 90 -3.10 5.76 -6.26
CA ASP A 90 -2.18 5.88 -7.40
C ASP A 90 -1.26 4.67 -7.48
N ILE A 91 -1.33 3.95 -8.59
CA ILE A 91 -0.50 2.78 -8.89
C ILE A 91 0.50 3.15 -9.99
N SER A 92 1.79 3.05 -9.71
CA SER A 92 2.84 3.42 -10.66
C SER A 92 4.09 2.57 -10.50
N SER A 93 4.86 2.39 -11.58
CA SER A 93 6.14 1.66 -11.52
C SER A 93 7.12 2.37 -10.59
N THR A 94 7.89 1.59 -9.82
CA THR A 94 8.94 2.16 -8.98
C THR A 94 9.97 2.89 -9.82
N ARG A 95 10.34 4.09 -9.39
CA ARG A 95 11.44 4.87 -9.97
C ARG A 95 12.59 4.94 -8.99
N TYR A 96 13.81 4.73 -9.48
CA TYR A 96 15.03 4.88 -8.71
C TYR A 96 16.05 5.73 -9.46
N LYS A 97 16.96 6.32 -8.70
CA LYS A 97 18.02 7.19 -9.21
C LYS A 97 19.34 6.47 -9.03
N GLU A 98 20.02 6.18 -10.13
CA GLU A 98 21.37 5.61 -10.08
C GLU A 98 22.37 6.74 -9.83
N LEU A 99 23.00 6.75 -8.65
CA LEU A 99 24.09 7.68 -8.33
C LEU A 99 25.41 7.04 -8.76
N ARG A 100 26.04 7.58 -9.79
CA ARG A 100 27.40 7.17 -10.19
C ARG A 100 28.44 8.09 -9.55
N PRO A 101 29.49 7.55 -8.90
CA PRO A 101 30.46 8.36 -8.15
C PRO A 101 31.21 9.40 -9.00
N ASN A 102 31.32 9.21 -10.32
CA ASN A 102 32.24 9.98 -11.17
C ASN A 102 31.62 10.94 -12.20
N ASN A 103 30.29 11.16 -12.23
CA ASN A 103 29.69 12.09 -13.19
C ASN A 103 28.69 13.05 -12.53
N LEU A 104 29.12 14.29 -12.31
CA LEU A 104 28.35 15.41 -11.75
C LEU A 104 27.07 15.80 -12.53
N THR A 105 26.76 15.16 -13.67
CA THR A 105 25.75 15.66 -14.62
C THR A 105 24.82 14.62 -15.23
N VAL A 106 24.72 13.38 -14.73
CA VAL A 106 23.76 12.42 -15.31
C VAL A 106 22.98 11.66 -14.24
N ASN A 107 22.11 12.40 -13.57
CA ASN A 107 21.05 11.90 -12.70
C ASN A 107 19.94 11.21 -13.53
N LYS A 108 20.21 10.02 -14.10
CA LYS A 108 19.17 9.26 -14.84
C LYS A 108 18.20 8.62 -13.86
N ILE A 109 16.92 8.99 -13.97
CA ILE A 109 15.82 8.27 -13.33
C ILE A 109 15.57 7.01 -14.16
N LYS A 110 15.64 5.85 -13.53
CA LYS A 110 15.29 4.57 -14.12
C LYS A 110 13.95 4.10 -13.58
N ILE A 111 13.21 3.37 -14.40
CA ILE A 111 11.94 2.73 -14.06
C ILE A 111 12.24 1.25 -13.79
N ASN A 112 11.73 0.72 -12.69
CA ASN A 112 11.68 -0.71 -12.44
C ASN A 112 10.33 -1.21 -12.96
N GLU A 113 10.33 -1.98 -14.04
CA GLU A 113 9.10 -2.48 -14.66
C GLU A 113 8.52 -3.68 -13.90
N ASN A 114 9.32 -4.33 -13.04
CA ASN A 114 8.92 -5.51 -12.26
C ASN A 114 8.49 -5.17 -10.83
N GLU A 115 8.50 -3.88 -10.45
CA GLU A 115 8.10 -3.44 -9.12
C GLU A 115 7.21 -2.21 -9.23
N SER A 116 6.12 -2.22 -8.49
CA SER A 116 5.13 -1.16 -8.51
C SER A 116 4.88 -0.60 -7.12
N LYS A 117 4.42 0.64 -7.08
CA LYS A 117 3.97 1.33 -5.88
C LYS A 117 2.48 1.56 -5.97
N LEU A 118 1.75 1.14 -4.94
CA LEU A 118 0.36 1.51 -4.71
C LEU A 118 0.35 2.54 -3.57
N ARG A 119 -0.02 3.77 -3.89
CA ARG A 119 -0.12 4.85 -2.91
C ARG A 119 -1.58 5.08 -2.54
N ILE A 120 -1.85 5.20 -1.25
CA ILE A 120 -3.13 5.68 -0.71
C ILE A 120 -2.91 7.13 -0.25
N ASP A 121 -3.65 8.05 -0.87
CA ASP A 121 -3.52 9.49 -0.70
C ASP A 121 -2.05 9.93 -0.85
N GLU A 122 -1.46 10.59 0.15
CA GLU A 122 -0.04 10.98 0.16
C GLU A 122 0.79 10.27 1.24
N ASN A 123 0.13 9.48 2.09
CA ASN A 123 0.68 9.08 3.39
C ASN A 123 1.04 7.60 3.48
N ILE A 124 0.41 6.75 2.67
CA ILE A 124 0.64 5.30 2.73
C ILE A 124 1.10 4.82 1.35
N ILE A 125 2.21 4.09 1.31
CA ILE A 125 2.78 3.56 0.08
C ILE A 125 3.06 2.07 0.29
N PHE A 126 2.45 1.23 -0.53
CA PHE A 126 2.83 -0.17 -0.68
C PHE A 126 3.81 -0.28 -1.84
N THR A 127 4.83 -1.12 -1.67
CA THR A 127 5.75 -1.55 -2.71
C THR A 127 5.48 -3.03 -2.97
N ILE A 128 5.28 -3.38 -4.24
CA ILE A 128 4.78 -4.67 -4.68
C ILE A 128 5.76 -5.20 -5.73
N GLY A 129 6.22 -6.44 -5.57
CA GLY A 129 7.09 -7.12 -6.55
C GLY A 129 6.36 -7.58 -7.81
N ALA A 130 5.57 -6.69 -8.42
CA ALA A 130 4.80 -6.94 -9.62
C ALA A 130 4.80 -5.71 -10.54
N SER A 131 4.58 -5.92 -11.84
CA SER A 131 4.42 -4.82 -12.78
C SER A 131 3.07 -4.12 -12.60
N VAL A 132 2.94 -2.90 -13.15
CA VAL A 132 1.67 -2.17 -13.10
C VAL A 132 0.59 -2.90 -13.91
N ASP A 133 0.99 -3.56 -14.99
CA ASP A 133 0.07 -4.31 -15.85
C ASP A 133 -0.45 -5.56 -15.14
N ASP A 134 0.40 -6.29 -14.41
CA ASP A 134 -0.04 -7.43 -13.59
C ASP A 134 -1.06 -6.99 -12.53
N ILE A 135 -0.81 -5.87 -11.84
CA ILE A 135 -1.74 -5.35 -10.83
C ILE A 135 -3.05 -4.91 -11.49
N LYS A 136 -2.99 -4.33 -12.68
CA LYS A 136 -4.17 -3.93 -13.44
C LYS A 136 -5.04 -5.14 -13.81
N GLU A 137 -4.42 -6.23 -14.25
CA GLU A 137 -5.13 -7.49 -14.51
C GLU A 137 -5.81 -8.05 -13.25
N LEU A 138 -5.23 -7.86 -12.05
CA LEU A 138 -5.88 -8.26 -10.79
C LEU A 138 -7.10 -7.40 -10.41
N ILE A 139 -7.15 -6.16 -10.89
CA ILE A 139 -8.25 -5.23 -10.64
C ILE A 139 -9.41 -5.52 -11.60
N GLU A 140 -9.10 -5.85 -12.85
CA GLU A 140 -10.08 -6.10 -13.91
C GLU A 140 -10.72 -7.50 -13.82
N ASN A 141 -10.08 -8.46 -13.15
CA ASN A 141 -10.57 -9.83 -12.88
C ASN A 141 -11.07 -10.02 -11.45
#